data_AF-A0A419XA41-F1
#
_entry.id   AF-A0A419XA41-F1
#
_cell.length_a   1.000
_cell.length_b   1.000
_cell.length_c   1.000
_cell.angle_alpha   90.00
_cell.angle_beta   90.00
_cell.angle_gamma   90.00
#
_symmetry.space_group_name_H-M   'P 1'
#
loop_
_entity.id
_entity.type
_entity.pdbx_description
1 polymer ?
#
loop_
_entity_poly.entity_id
_entity_poly.type
_entity_poly.pdbx_seq_one_letter_code
_entity_poly.pdbx_strand_id
1 'polypeptide(L)'
;MVVNMKCIRHSYKVERVKKCYTVYQLEPTVDPIMLTELIRIEQFRNYSNGTGFLDYLRLKNTSNWQTSELVTGLKKTDNPNVFYGDRLEGCKRSLVVFVFSKNNELLTIDYYDGYYPFGRDLSAIISRY
;
A
#
# COMPACT_ATOMS: atom_id res chain seq x y z
N MET A 1 24.80 -12.08 -1.61
CA MET A 1 24.30 -11.43 -2.85
C MET A 1 23.33 -10.35 -2.45
N VAL A 2 23.63 -9.08 -2.72
CA VAL A 2 22.66 -8.00 -2.52
C VAL A 2 21.73 -8.03 -3.73
N VAL A 3 20.51 -8.54 -3.55
CA VAL A 3 19.49 -8.46 -4.60
C VAL A 3 19.22 -6.97 -4.81
N ASN A 4 19.59 -6.46 -5.99
CA ASN A 4 19.31 -5.08 -6.37
C ASN A 4 17.81 -4.98 -6.68
N MET A 5 17.00 -4.88 -5.63
CA MET A 5 15.54 -4.81 -5.73
C MET A 5 15.15 -3.44 -6.25
N LYS A 6 14.49 -3.42 -7.41
CA LYS A 6 13.92 -2.20 -7.96
C LYS A 6 12.75 -1.76 -7.07
N CYS A 7 12.93 -0.63 -6.39
CA CYS A 7 11.92 0.03 -5.59
C CYS A 7 11.41 1.25 -6.36
N ILE A 8 10.10 1.40 -6.46
CA ILE A 8 9.46 2.59 -7.04
C ILE A 8 8.64 3.24 -5.94
N ARG A 9 8.83 4.55 -5.75
CA ARG A 9 8.18 5.31 -4.69
C ARG A 9 7.06 6.17 -5.25
N HIS A 10 5.89 6.06 -4.67
CA HIS A 10 4.73 6.91 -4.98
C HIS A 10 4.37 7.73 -3.74
N SER A 11 4.34 9.05 -3.88
CA SER A 11 3.87 9.96 -2.84
C SER A 11 2.42 10.33 -3.08
N TYR A 12 1.61 10.27 -2.04
CA TYR A 12 0.19 10.58 -2.09
C TYR A 12 -0.18 11.60 -1.02
N LYS A 13 -1.05 12.53 -1.38
CA LYS A 13 -1.61 13.54 -0.48
C LYS A 13 -3.09 13.27 -0.22
N VAL A 14 -3.56 13.54 0.99
CA VAL A 14 -4.98 13.42 1.32
C VAL A 14 -5.82 14.32 0.40
N GLU A 15 -6.78 13.71 -0.28
CA GLU A 15 -7.81 14.39 -1.06
C GLU A 15 -9.10 14.52 -0.22
N ARG A 16 -9.48 13.46 0.50
CA ARG A 16 -10.76 13.42 1.23
C ARG A 16 -10.68 12.49 2.43
N VAL A 17 -11.14 12.98 3.59
CA VAL A 17 -11.28 12.18 4.81
C VAL A 17 -12.74 11.90 5.10
N LYS A 18 -13.06 10.65 5.46
CA LYS A 18 -14.37 10.22 5.97
C LYS A 18 -14.15 9.29 7.17
N LYS A 19 -15.23 9.05 7.94
CA LYS A 19 -15.17 8.24 9.18
C LYS A 19 -14.55 6.85 8.98
N CYS A 20 -14.84 6.19 7.86
CA CYS A 20 -14.41 4.81 7.61
C CYS A 20 -13.32 4.69 6.54
N TYR A 21 -12.90 5.79 5.91
CA TYR A 21 -11.92 5.75 4.84
C TYR A 21 -11.29 7.13 4.57
N THR A 22 -10.08 7.11 4.04
CA THR A 22 -9.39 8.29 3.51
C THR A 22 -8.98 8.03 2.07
N VAL A 23 -9.26 9.00 1.20
CA VAL A 23 -8.83 9.00 -0.21
C VAL A 23 -7.58 9.84 -0.33
N TYR A 24 -6.59 9.31 -1.03
CA TYR A 24 -5.36 10.01 -1.33
C TYR A 24 -5.17 10.12 -2.84
N GLN A 25 -4.59 11.22 -3.26
CA GLN A 25 -4.25 11.55 -4.65
C GLN A 25 -2.74 11.52 -4.85
N LEU A 26 -2.31 10.88 -5.93
CA LEU A 26 -0.93 10.74 -6.33
C LEU A 26 -0.36 12.13 -6.63
N GLU A 27 0.79 12.42 -6.03
CA GLU A 27 1.58 13.59 -6.38
C GLU A 27 2.30 13.37 -7.70
N PRO A 28 2.55 14.42 -8.50
CA PRO A 28 3.26 14.31 -9.76
C PRO A 28 4.61 13.58 -9.59
N THR A 29 4.86 12.57 -10.43
CA THR A 29 6.09 11.79 -10.41
C THR A 29 6.58 11.54 -11.83
N VAL A 30 7.90 11.37 -11.97
CA VAL A 30 8.55 10.95 -13.22
C VAL A 30 8.61 9.43 -13.36
N ASP A 31 8.41 8.71 -12.26
CA ASP A 31 8.46 7.26 -12.24
C ASP A 31 7.19 6.65 -12.84
N PRO A 32 7.26 5.40 -13.36
CA PRO A 32 6.07 4.70 -13.80
C PRO A 32 5.06 4.55 -12.65
N ILE A 33 3.79 4.83 -12.97
CA ILE A 33 2.68 4.65 -12.02
C ILE A 33 2.40 3.16 -11.91
N MET A 34 2.77 2.55 -10.78
CA MET A 34 2.51 1.13 -10.54
C MET A 34 1.11 0.90 -9.97
N LEU A 35 0.53 1.89 -9.28
CA LEU A 35 -0.78 1.82 -8.64
C LEU A 35 -1.82 2.60 -9.47
N THR A 36 -2.61 3.47 -8.83
CA THR A 36 -3.56 4.38 -9.49
C THR A 36 -3.37 5.80 -8.97
N GLU A 37 -3.85 6.79 -9.73
CA GLU A 37 -3.80 8.21 -9.34
C GLU A 37 -4.58 8.48 -8.06
N LEU A 38 -5.73 7.84 -7.88
CA LEU A 38 -6.49 7.89 -6.65
C LEU A 38 -6.43 6.54 -5.96
N ILE A 39 -6.17 6.55 -4.65
CA ILE A 39 -6.21 5.36 -3.81
C ILE A 39 -7.07 5.65 -2.58
N ARG A 40 -7.52 4.58 -1.93
CA ARG A 40 -8.26 4.66 -0.68
C ARG A 40 -7.67 3.72 0.34
N ILE A 41 -7.46 4.24 1.54
CA ILE A 41 -7.27 3.44 2.75
C ILE A 41 -8.62 3.37 3.45
N GLU A 42 -9.17 2.17 3.63
CA GLU A 42 -10.48 1.96 4.24
C GLU A 42 -10.48 0.87 5.31
N GLN A 43 -11.30 1.07 6.34
CA GLN A 43 -11.45 0.10 7.42
C GLN A 43 -11.96 -1.24 6.89
N PHE A 44 -11.35 -2.31 7.37
CA PHE A 44 -11.79 -3.65 7.08
C PHE A 44 -13.12 -3.95 7.77
N ARG A 45 -14.11 -4.35 6.98
CA ARG A 45 -15.46 -4.68 7.45
C ARG A 45 -15.73 -6.18 7.51
N ASN A 46 -14.68 -7.01 7.61
CA ASN A 46 -14.79 -8.47 7.69
C ASN A 46 -15.53 -9.16 6.52
N TYR A 47 -15.53 -8.55 5.33
CA TYR A 47 -16.08 -9.17 4.11
C TYR A 47 -15.15 -10.21 3.46
N SER A 48 -13.97 -10.44 4.03
CA SER A 48 -13.02 -11.46 3.55
C SER A 48 -12.47 -12.29 4.72
N ASN A 49 -11.81 -13.42 4.42
CA ASN A 49 -11.16 -14.28 5.43
C ASN A 49 -9.75 -13.81 5.83
N GLY A 50 -9.34 -12.62 5.41
CA GLY A 50 -8.02 -12.11 5.75
C GLY A 50 -7.93 -11.64 7.20
N THR A 51 -6.76 -11.81 7.81
CA THR A 51 -6.51 -11.55 9.24
C THR A 51 -5.22 -10.75 9.43
N GLY A 52 -5.08 -10.10 10.60
CA GLY A 52 -3.84 -9.40 11.00
C GLY A 52 -3.71 -7.95 10.51
N PHE A 53 -4.80 -7.33 10.06
CA PHE A 53 -4.86 -5.92 9.66
C PHE A 53 -6.23 -5.32 10.00
N LEU A 54 -6.28 -3.99 10.09
CA LEU A 54 -7.52 -3.23 10.34
C LEU A 54 -7.97 -2.39 9.14
N ASP A 55 -7.05 -2.08 8.24
CA ASP A 55 -7.30 -1.24 7.07
C ASP A 55 -6.85 -1.95 5.79
N TYR A 56 -7.40 -1.51 4.65
CA TYR A 56 -7.08 -2.00 3.31
C TYR A 56 -6.68 -0.89 2.37
N LEU A 57 -5.79 -1.23 1.44
CA LEU A 57 -5.58 -0.47 0.22
C LEU A 57 -6.62 -0.89 -0.84
N ARG A 58 -7.29 0.11 -1.41
CA ARG A 58 -8.11 -0.01 -2.61
C ARG A 58 -7.62 0.95 -3.69
N LEU A 59 -7.47 0.44 -4.91
CA LEU A 59 -7.03 1.20 -6.09
C LEU A 59 -8.20 1.65 -6.93
N LYS A 60 -8.23 2.92 -7.34
CA LYS A 60 -9.31 3.47 -8.16
C LYS A 60 -9.14 3.10 -9.64
N ASN A 61 -9.48 1.87 -10.01
CA ASN A 61 -9.41 1.39 -11.40
C ASN A 61 -10.77 1.40 -12.13
N THR A 62 -11.86 1.71 -11.44
CA THR A 62 -13.21 1.87 -12.02
C THR A 62 -13.89 3.14 -11.51
N SER A 63 -14.98 3.57 -12.15
CA SER A 63 -15.75 4.75 -11.72
C SER A 63 -16.39 4.59 -10.33
N ASN A 64 -16.68 3.37 -9.87
CA ASN A 64 -17.27 3.09 -8.56
C ASN A 64 -16.27 2.38 -7.62
N TRP A 65 -16.08 2.91 -6.41
CA TRP A 65 -15.18 2.32 -5.41
C TRP A 65 -15.56 0.89 -5.01
N GLN A 66 -16.84 0.51 -5.03
CA GLN A 66 -17.23 -0.86 -4.70
C GLN A 66 -16.74 -1.88 -5.73
N THR A 67 -16.66 -1.50 -7.00
CA THR A 67 -16.15 -2.36 -8.08
C THR A 67 -14.66 -2.15 -8.33
N SER A 68 -14.03 -1.24 -7.60
CA SER A 68 -12.61 -0.96 -7.69
C SER A 68 -11.78 -2.05 -6.99
N GLU A 69 -10.55 -2.27 -7.43
CA GLU A 69 -9.68 -3.35 -6.92
C GLU A 69 -9.31 -3.18 -5.44
N LEU A 70 -9.68 -4.16 -4.61
CA LEU A 70 -9.23 -4.29 -3.24
C LEU A 70 -7.92 -5.08 -3.23
N VAL A 71 -6.81 -4.43 -2.90
CA VAL A 71 -5.47 -5.00 -3.12
C VAL A 71 -5.02 -5.83 -1.94
N THR A 72 -4.86 -5.20 -0.77
CA THR A 72 -4.21 -5.84 0.38
C THR A 72 -4.57 -5.14 1.67
N GLY A 73 -4.55 -5.91 2.76
CA GLY A 73 -4.68 -5.39 4.11
C GLY A 73 -3.34 -4.85 4.60
N LEU A 74 -3.37 -3.73 5.33
CA LEU A 74 -2.19 -3.06 5.88
C LEU A 74 -1.74 -3.78 7.15
N LYS A 75 -0.74 -4.66 7.03
CA LYS A 75 -0.15 -5.38 8.16
C LYS A 75 0.82 -4.47 8.91
N LYS A 76 0.72 -4.49 10.23
CA LYS A 76 1.58 -3.68 11.10
C LYS A 76 3.03 -4.15 11.06
N THR A 77 3.94 -3.21 11.23
CA THR A 77 5.34 -3.48 11.56
C THR A 77 5.63 -2.99 12.98
N ASP A 78 6.86 -3.17 13.45
CA ASP A 78 7.32 -2.60 14.73
C ASP A 78 7.35 -1.05 14.69
N ASN A 79 7.41 -0.47 13.49
CA ASN A 79 7.34 0.97 13.28
C ASN A 79 5.86 1.42 13.17
N PRO A 80 5.38 2.35 14.03
CA PRO A 80 3.95 2.62 14.19
C PRO A 80 3.26 3.23 12.96
N ASN A 81 4.02 3.89 12.08
CA ASN A 81 3.49 4.51 10.86
C ASN A 81 3.86 3.73 9.60
N VAL A 82 4.48 2.56 9.75
CA VAL A 82 4.94 1.74 8.63
C VAL A 82 4.14 0.45 8.62
N PHE A 83 3.53 0.18 7.47
CA PHE A 83 2.74 -1.00 7.23
C PHE A 83 3.22 -1.67 5.96
N TYR A 84 2.86 -2.93 5.77
CA TYR A 84 3.17 -3.64 4.54
C TYR A 84 2.01 -4.51 4.09
N GLY A 85 2.05 -4.87 2.82
CA GLY A 85 1.15 -5.82 2.21
C GLY A 85 1.74 -6.39 0.94
N ASP A 86 0.98 -7.23 0.26
CA ASP A 86 1.35 -7.79 -1.03
C ASP A 86 0.30 -7.48 -2.09
N ARG A 87 0.76 -7.22 -3.31
CA ARG A 87 -0.10 -7.09 -4.49
C ARG A 87 0.17 -8.25 -5.43
N LEU A 88 -0.91 -8.86 -5.91
CA LEU A 88 -0.87 -9.90 -6.94
C LEU A 88 -1.23 -9.29 -8.30
N GLU A 89 -0.30 -9.30 -9.23
CA GLU A 89 -0.52 -8.89 -10.62
C GLU A 89 -0.26 -10.10 -11.53
N GLY A 90 -1.34 -10.67 -12.07
CA GLY A 90 -1.27 -11.95 -12.78
C GLY A 90 -0.77 -13.06 -11.85
N CYS A 91 0.41 -13.61 -12.14
CA CYS A 91 1.05 -14.66 -11.33
C CYS A 91 2.20 -14.12 -10.43
N LYS A 92 2.45 -12.82 -10.45
CA LYS A 92 3.59 -12.20 -9.75
C LYS A 92 3.11 -11.47 -8.51
N ARG A 93 3.78 -11.70 -7.37
CA ARG A 93 3.51 -10.98 -6.13
C ARG A 93 4.62 -9.99 -5.83
N SER A 94 4.21 -8.78 -5.48
CA SER A 94 5.09 -7.65 -5.17
C SER A 94 4.80 -7.16 -3.77
N LEU A 95 5.84 -6.69 -3.08
CA LEU A 95 5.72 -6.12 -1.75
C LEU A 95 5.37 -4.64 -1.90
N VAL A 96 4.46 -4.20 -1.05
CA VAL A 96 4.04 -2.82 -0.95
C VAL A 96 4.26 -2.37 0.48
N VAL A 97 5.06 -1.32 0.68
CA VAL A 97 5.31 -0.73 2.00
C VAL A 97 4.63 0.63 2.06
N PHE A 98 3.84 0.85 3.09
CA PHE A 98 3.08 2.07 3.33
C PHE A 98 3.73 2.83 4.47
N VAL A 99 4.04 4.10 4.25
CA VAL A 99 4.64 5.00 5.25
C VAL A 99 3.75 6.22 5.38
N PHE A 100 3.06 6.31 6.52
CA PHE A 100 2.19 7.44 6.82
C PHE A 100 2.99 8.55 7.48
N SER A 101 2.70 9.81 7.13
CA SER A 101 3.15 10.95 7.93
C SER A 101 2.47 10.93 9.30
N LYS A 102 3.09 11.59 10.30
CA LYS A 102 2.54 11.65 11.67
C LYS A 102 1.10 12.18 11.75
N ASN A 103 0.71 13.03 10.80
CA ASN A 103 -0.62 13.63 10.70
C ASN A 103 -1.53 12.91 9.68
N ASN A 104 -1.07 11.82 9.06
CA ASN A 104 -1.76 11.08 7.99
C ASN A 104 -2.14 11.93 6.76
N GLU A 105 -1.55 13.10 6.57
CA GLU A 105 -1.79 13.94 5.38
C GLU A 105 -1.03 13.46 4.15
N LEU A 106 0.09 12.76 4.38
CA LEU A 106 0.92 12.18 3.35
C LEU A 106 1.02 10.67 3.55
N LEU A 107 0.97 9.95 2.44
CA LEU A 107 1.18 8.52 2.37
C LEU A 107 2.22 8.26 1.29
N THR A 108 3.38 7.74 1.68
CA THR A 108 4.38 7.23 0.75
C THR A 108 4.18 5.74 0.60
N ILE A 109 4.15 5.25 -0.64
CA ILE A 109 4.07 3.83 -0.95
C ILE A 109 5.32 3.43 -1.74
N ASP A 110 6.09 2.52 -1.17
CA ASP A 110 7.23 1.91 -1.84
C ASP A 110 6.84 0.56 -2.41
N TYR A 111 6.93 0.44 -3.74
CA TYR A 111 6.57 -0.74 -4.51
C TYR A 111 7.82 -1.53 -4.91
N TYR A 112 7.92 -2.75 -4.39
CA TYR A 112 9.02 -3.68 -4.67
C TYR A 112 8.54 -4.77 -5.64
N ASP A 113 8.74 -4.50 -6.94
CA ASP A 113 8.25 -5.36 -8.01
C ASP A 113 8.85 -6.78 -7.94
N GLY A 114 7.98 -7.79 -7.83
CA GLY A 114 8.35 -9.21 -7.80
C GLY A 114 8.90 -9.73 -6.49
N TYR A 115 8.89 -8.91 -5.44
CA TYR A 115 9.28 -9.35 -4.12
C TYR A 115 8.06 -9.86 -3.34
N TYR A 116 7.88 -11.18 -3.28
CA TYR A 116 6.79 -11.78 -2.50
C TYR A 116 7.16 -11.83 -0.99
N PRO A 117 6.43 -11.15 -0.08
CA PRO A 117 6.83 -11.05 1.32
C PRO A 117 6.58 -12.29 2.19
N PHE A 118 5.79 -13.26 1.74
CA PHE A 118 5.46 -14.41 2.58
C PHE A 118 6.65 -15.34 2.78
N GLY A 119 6.90 -15.71 4.04
CA GLY A 119 8.02 -16.57 4.41
C GLY A 119 9.40 -15.92 4.24
N ARG A 120 9.47 -14.60 4.04
CA ARG A 120 10.71 -13.84 3.95
C ARG A 120 10.90 -12.94 5.15
N ASP A 121 12.16 -12.75 5.54
CA ASP A 121 12.54 -11.75 6.51
C ASP A 121 12.47 -10.36 5.86
N LEU A 122 11.57 -9.52 6.38
CA LEU A 122 11.37 -8.14 5.93
C LEU A 122 12.18 -7.14 6.76
N SER A 123 12.86 -7.55 7.83
CA SER A 123 13.52 -6.64 8.78
C SER A 123 14.50 -5.70 8.10
N ALA A 124 15.28 -6.18 7.11
CA ALA A 124 16.23 -5.36 6.36
C ALA A 124 15.59 -4.30 5.44
N ILE A 125 14.33 -4.49 5.06
CA ILE A 125 13.55 -3.52 4.27
C ILE A 125 12.87 -2.55 5.22
N ILE A 126 12.19 -3.08 6.25
CA ILE A 126 11.45 -2.28 7.23
C ILE A 126 12.38 -1.35 8.02
N SER A 127 13.62 -1.77 8.33
CA SER A 127 14.60 -0.95 9.06
C SER A 127 15.07 0.31 8.30
N ARG A 128 14.65 0.48 7.05
CA ARG A 128 14.98 1.67 6.23
C ARG A 128 14.01 2.83 6.45
N TYR A 129 12.93 2.59 7.20
CA TYR A 129 11.87 3.54 7.53
C TYR A 129 11.86 3.83 9.02
#